data_AF-A0A3B8MK96-F1
#
_entry.id   AF-A0A3B8MK96-F1
#
_cell.length_a   1.000
_cell.length_b   1.000
_cell.length_c   1.000
_cell.angle_alpha   90.00
_cell.angle_beta   90.00
_cell.angle_gamma   90.00
#
_symmetry.space_group_name_H-M   'P 1'
#
loop_
_entity.id
_entity.type
_entity.pdbx_description
1 polymer ?
#
loop_
_entity_poly.entity_id
_entity_poly.type
_entity_poly.pdbx_seq_one_letter_code
_entity_poly.pdbx_strand_id
1 'polypeptide(L)'
;MAKTFYLEDLANLGINPYEAVIASSREARRLNQNRLMADAGEGPEKMTTTALSRVVDEKVEVGYGDSGSQNETDAEESSAGS
;
A
#
# COMPACT_ATOMS: atom_id res chain seq x y z
N MET A 1 0.43 23.64 -0.14
CA MET A 1 -0.93 23.53 -0.70
C MET A 1 -1.39 22.10 -0.51
N ALA A 2 -2.62 21.86 -0.05
CA ALA A 2 -3.16 20.51 0.01
C ALA A 2 -3.32 19.97 -1.41
N LYS A 3 -2.73 18.81 -1.71
CA LYS A 3 -2.84 18.14 -3.01
C LYS A 3 -4.18 17.41 -3.03
N THR A 4 -5.13 17.91 -3.81
CA THR A 4 -6.43 17.28 -4.03
C THR A 4 -6.31 16.33 -5.22
N PHE A 5 -6.87 15.13 -5.10
CA PHE A 5 -6.88 14.14 -6.17
C PHE A 5 -8.32 13.90 -6.59
N TYR A 6 -8.60 14.07 -7.88
CA TYR A 6 -9.90 13.79 -8.46
C TYR A 6 -9.89 12.41 -9.14
N LEU A 7 -11.02 11.70 -9.08
CA LEU A 7 -11.12 10.36 -9.68
C LEU A 7 -11.02 10.43 -11.21
N GLU A 8 -11.49 11.53 -11.78
CA GLU A 8 -11.41 11.87 -13.19
C GLU A 8 -9.94 11.99 -13.64
N ASP A 9 -9.08 12.56 -12.82
CA ASP A 9 -7.65 12.69 -13.12
C ASP A 9 -6.97 11.31 -13.15
N LEU A 10 -7.34 10.41 -12.25
CA LEU A 10 -6.84 9.03 -12.23
C LEU A 10 -7.27 8.26 -13.48
N ALA A 11 -8.54 8.40 -13.87
CA ALA A 11 -9.07 7.77 -15.08
C ALA A 11 -8.37 8.30 -16.35
N ASN A 12 -8.09 9.61 -16.41
CA ASN A 12 -7.34 10.23 -17.52
C ASN A 12 -5.89 9.73 -17.61
N LEU A 13 -5.31 9.32 -16.49
CA LEU A 13 -3.98 8.68 -16.42
C LEU A 13 -4.01 7.18 -16.76
N GLY A 14 -5.18 6.62 -17.10
CA GLY A 14 -5.33 5.19 -17.36
C GLY A 14 -5.30 4.33 -16.10
N ILE A 15 -5.32 4.95 -14.92
CA ILE A 15 -5.36 4.26 -13.63
C ILE A 15 -6.82 4.01 -13.27
N ASN A 16 -7.15 2.77 -12.92
CA ASN A 16 -8.48 2.49 -12.38
C ASN A 16 -8.64 3.20 -11.02
N PRO A 17 -9.59 4.16 -10.90
CA PRO A 17 -9.72 4.98 -9.70
C PRO A 17 -10.04 4.16 -8.44
N TYR A 18 -10.76 3.04 -8.58
CA TYR A 18 -11.07 2.17 -7.45
C TYR A 18 -9.85 1.37 -6.99
N GLU A 19 -9.04 0.87 -7.93
CA GLU A 19 -7.80 0.18 -7.62
C GLU A 19 -6.77 1.11 -6.97
N ALA A 20 -6.70 2.36 -7.43
CA ALA A 20 -5.87 3.39 -6.83
C ALA A 20 -6.23 3.66 -5.36
N VAL A 21 -7.53 3.69 -5.02
CA VAL A 21 -8.01 3.84 -3.64
C VAL A 21 -7.62 2.63 -2.79
N ILE A 22 -7.73 1.41 -3.33
CA ILE A 22 -7.33 0.18 -2.61
C ILE A 22 -5.82 0.17 -2.36
N ALA A 23 -5.01 0.44 -3.38
CA ALA A 23 -3.55 0.48 -3.27
C ALA A 23 -3.07 1.58 -2.30
N SER A 24 -3.62 2.79 -2.43
CA SER A 24 -3.29 3.89 -1.51
C SER A 24 -3.70 3.59 -0.07
N SER A 25 -4.82 2.91 0.15
CA SER A 25 -5.23 2.47 1.50
C SER A 25 -4.26 1.46 2.11
N ARG A 26 -3.75 0.51 1.32
CA ARG A 26 -2.72 -0.45 1.77
C ARG A 26 -1.41 0.25 2.09
N GLU A 27 -0.97 1.16 1.21
CA GLU A 27 0.26 1.92 1.41
C GLU A 27 0.18 2.86 2.62
N ALA A 28 -0.96 3.52 2.84
CA ALA A 28 -1.17 4.38 4.00
C ALA A 28 -1.07 3.58 5.33
N ARG A 29 -1.59 2.35 5.37
CA ARG A 29 -1.44 1.45 6.53
C ARG A 29 0.02 1.08 6.76
N ARG A 30 0.74 0.71 5.70
CA ARG A 30 2.18 0.39 5.78
C ARG A 30 3.00 1.58 6.29
N LEU A 31 2.73 2.77 5.76
CA LEU A 31 3.37 4.01 6.18
C LEU A 31 3.11 4.31 7.66
N ASN A 32 1.86 4.19 8.11
CA ASN A 32 1.52 4.43 9.51
C ASN A 32 2.12 3.37 10.44
N GLN A 33 2.18 2.10 10.02
CA GLN A 33 2.83 1.04 10.78
C GLN A 33 4.33 1.33 10.94
N ASN A 34 5.03 1.67 9.85
CA ASN A 34 6.45 2.02 9.90
C ASN A 34 6.70 3.23 10.81
N ARG A 35 5.83 4.24 10.76
CA ARG A 35 5.89 5.42 11.64
C ARG A 35 5.80 5.00 13.11
N LEU A 36 4.83 4.16 13.47
CA LEU A 36 4.64 3.67 14.84
C LEU A 36 5.83 2.82 15.31
N MET A 37 6.38 1.96 14.45
CA MET A 37 7.56 1.15 14.78
C MET A 37 8.83 1.99 14.98
N ALA A 38 8.93 3.13 14.28
CA ALA A 38 10.05 4.07 14.41
C ALA A 38 9.85 5.13 15.51
N ASP A 39 8.75 5.04 16.28
CA ASP A 39 8.31 6.05 17.25
C ASP A 39 8.32 7.49 16.69
N ALA A 40 7.99 7.61 15.39
CA ALA A 40 8.02 8.87 14.68
C ALA A 40 6.70 9.64 14.87
N GLY A 41 6.81 10.95 15.04
CA GLY A 41 5.65 11.85 15.04
C GLY A 41 4.90 11.84 13.70
N GLU A 42 3.67 12.34 13.70
CA GLU A 42 2.94 12.55 12.46
C GLU A 42 3.57 13.70 11.67
N GLY A 43 3.80 13.47 10.38
CA GLY A 43 4.38 14.47 9.48
C GLY A 43 3.40 15.58 9.12
N PRO A 44 3.85 16.58 8.33
CA PRO A 44 3.00 17.70 7.90
C PRO A 44 1.87 17.27 6.94
N GLU A 45 2.02 16.13 6.26
CA GLU A 45 1.02 15.54 5.38
C GLU A 45 0.42 14.27 5.98
N LYS A 46 -0.89 14.09 5.78
CA LYS A 46 -1.59 12.86 6.16
C LYS A 46 -1.05 11.68 5.37
N MET A 47 -0.93 10.52 6.02
CA MET A 47 -0.44 9.29 5.39
C MET A 47 -1.23 8.89 4.13
N THR A 48 -2.53 9.18 4.11
CA THR A 48 -3.39 8.92 2.95
C THR A 48 -3.05 9.81 1.75
N THR A 49 -2.71 11.07 1.98
CA THR A 49 -2.26 12.00 0.93
C THR A 49 -0.91 11.55 0.37
N THR A 50 0.03 11.18 1.24
CA THR A 50 1.34 10.64 0.84
C THR A 50 1.20 9.35 0.03
N ALA A 51 0.36 8.43 0.50
CA ALA A 51 0.13 7.15 -0.17
C ALA A 51 -0.52 7.33 -1.55
N LEU A 52 -1.52 8.20 -1.66
CA LEU A 52 -2.19 8.47 -2.94
C LEU A 52 -1.23 9.14 -3.93
N SER A 53 -0.37 10.06 -3.49
CA SER A 53 0.67 10.61 -4.37
C SER A 53 1.66 9.55 -4.83
N ARG A 54 2.00 8.56 -4.00
CA ARG A 54 2.90 7.47 -4.41
C ARG A 54 2.27 6.56 -5.46
N VAL A 55 0.97 6.29 -5.36
CA VAL A 55 0.23 5.51 -6.37
C VAL A 55 0.17 6.26 -7.70
N VAL A 56 -0.13 7.57 -7.68
CA VAL A 56 -0.19 8.41 -8.89
C VAL A 56 1.19 8.57 -9.55
N ASP A 57 2.24 8.68 -8.75
CA ASP A 57 3.63 8.79 -9.25
C ASP A 57 4.21 7.42 -9.70
N GLU A 58 3.38 6.36 -9.81
CA GLU A 58 3.79 4.97 -10.14
C GLU A 58 4.86 4.38 -9.20
N LYS A 59 5.00 4.93 -7.99
CA LYS A 59 5.94 4.44 -6.95
C LYS A 59 5.40 3.24 -6.17
N VAL A 60 4.15 2.86 -6.42
CA VAL A 60 3.46 1.72 -5.82
C VAL A 60 2.72 0.99 -6.93
N GLU A 61 3.07 -0.28 -7.16
CA GLU A 61 2.40 -1.10 -8.17
C GLU A 61 0.93 -1.32 -7.78
N VAL A 62 0.04 -1.00 -8.72
CA VAL A 62 -1.39 -1.27 -8.63
C VAL A 62 -1.64 -2.62 -9.30
N GLY A 63 -1.33 -3.70 -8.58
CA GLY A 63 -1.56 -5.07 -9.04
C GLY A 63 -2.29 -5.87 -7.97
N TYR A 64 -3.44 -6.46 -8.31
CA TYR A 64 -3.82 -7.68 -7.63
C TYR A 64 -2.81 -8.73 -8.06
N GLY A 65 -2.03 -9.24 -7.11
CA GLY A 65 -1.44 -10.54 -7.30
C GLY A 65 -2.59 -11.48 -7.64
N ASP A 66 -2.54 -12.06 -8.84
CA ASP A 66 -3.05 -13.41 -9.01
C ASP A 66 -2.33 -14.22 -7.92
N SER A 67 -3.05 -14.53 -6.85
CA SER A 67 -2.57 -15.32 -5.73
C SER A 67 -2.42 -16.77 -6.19
N GLY A 68 -1.42 -16.96 -7.03
CA GLY A 68 -1.16 -18.16 -7.80
C GLY A 68 0.30 -18.21 -8.24
N SER A 69 1.26 -17.81 -7.41
CA SER A 69 2.61 -18.42 -7.40
C SER A 69 3.48 -17.94 -6.23
N GLN A 70 3.76 -18.88 -5.33
CA GLN A 70 5.06 -19.11 -4.69
C GLN A 70 5.70 -17.98 -3.85
N ASN A 71 5.47 -18.06 -2.53
CA ASN A 71 6.60 -18.21 -1.61
C ASN A 71 6.14 -18.97 -0.34
N GLU A 72 5.81 -20.24 -0.51
CA GLU A 72 5.94 -21.22 0.58
C GLU A 72 7.42 -21.59 0.63
N THR A 73 8.11 -21.23 1.71
CA THR A 73 9.40 -21.83 2.05
C THR A 73 9.46 -21.98 3.56
N ASP A 74 9.24 -23.24 3.95
CA ASP A 74 9.82 -23.98 5.07
C ASP A 74 9.80 -23.39 6.48
N ALA A 75 8.90 -23.93 7.29
CA ALA A 75 9.23 -24.36 8.65
C ALA A 75 8.71 -25.80 8.85
N GLU A 76 9.41 -26.75 8.25
CA GLU A 76 9.49 -28.13 8.74
C GLU A 76 10.18 -28.11 10.12
N GLU A 77 9.45 -28.37 11.21
CA GLU A 77 9.98 -29.09 12.37
C GLU A 77 8.83 -29.83 13.10
N SER A 78 8.69 -31.11 12.73
CA SER A 78 8.67 -32.28 13.61
C SER A 78 7.72 -32.34 14.83
N SER A 79 6.67 -33.14 14.65
CA SER A 79 6.35 -34.33 15.46
C SER A 79 7.05 -34.53 16.82
N ALA A 80 6.28 -34.43 17.90
CA ALA A 80 6.15 -35.38 19.02
C ALA A 80 5.04 -34.84 19.94
N GLY A 81 3.97 -35.53 20.32
CA GLY A 81 3.85 -36.96 20.55
C GLY A 81 4.25 -37.33 21.98
N SER A 82 3.54 -36.82 23.00
CA SER A 82 3.25 -37.43 24.32
C SER A 82 2.35 -36.51 25.14
#